data_AF-A0A8K0EA56-F1
#
_entry.id   AF-A0A8K0EA56-F1
#
_cell.length_a   1.000
_cell.length_b   1.000
_cell.length_c   1.000
_cell.angle_alpha   90.00
_cell.angle_beta   90.00
_cell.angle_gamma   90.00
#
_symmetry.space_group_name_H-M   'P 1'
#
loop_
_entity.id
_entity.type
_entity.pdbx_description
1 polymer ?
#
loop_
_entity_poly.entity_id
_entity_poly.type
_entity_poly.pdbx_seq_one_letter_code
_entity_poly.pdbx_strand_id
1 'polypeptide(L)'
;MIKRFCLTIRLRLHTAQRLVVSRQESSAMTPFLLLFVALATASPMKRQTTGLDADGDGMISKEEVFNAMSLHEALMALDRDGDGFLYLPQIIELWGSGDKFYELNTDGDDHLTFREVENGMTLSDFYDEFDFNGDGTLDAAEAYQMNFIYDTINNVVVDPLDSNGDGKLSRLEVLSHMTYNEVLRALDANDDQQLGPNELRVLLGGETGQFMDDQDNDDDGFVTIQEAHSHRMSLGRIFDRLDLDDSNYLEQGEGSGFYAVWDNILLSGGGSN
;
A
#
# COMPACT_ATOMS: atom_id res chain seq x y z
N MET A 1 21.86 -55.71 -30.35
CA MET A 1 21.13 -56.03 -31.60
C MET A 1 20.74 -54.69 -32.23
N ILE A 2 21.57 -54.16 -33.13
CA ILE A 2 21.45 -52.81 -33.70
C ILE A 2 20.92 -52.97 -35.13
N LYS A 3 19.71 -52.46 -35.42
CA LYS A 3 19.19 -52.38 -36.78
C LYS A 3 19.31 -50.95 -37.31
N ARG A 4 20.17 -50.82 -38.32
CA ARG A 4 20.29 -49.73 -39.28
C ARG A 4 19.03 -49.65 -40.13
N PHE A 5 18.59 -48.45 -40.50
CA PHE A 5 17.96 -48.21 -41.80
C PHE A 5 18.40 -46.85 -42.37
N CYS A 6 18.72 -46.88 -43.65
CA CYS A 6 19.39 -45.87 -44.47
C CYS A 6 18.52 -45.67 -45.72
N LEU A 7 18.19 -44.42 -46.07
CA LEU A 7 17.75 -43.97 -47.41
C LEU A 7 17.75 -42.42 -47.37
N THR A 8 18.67 -41.66 -47.96
CA THR A 8 19.13 -41.48 -49.36
C THR A 8 18.20 -40.64 -50.26
N ILE A 9 18.46 -39.32 -50.25
CA ILE A 9 18.67 -38.36 -51.37
C ILE A 9 17.55 -38.13 -52.41
N ARG A 10 17.13 -36.86 -52.57
CA ARG A 10 17.27 -36.13 -53.86
C ARG A 10 17.21 -34.59 -53.76
N LEU A 11 18.32 -34.00 -54.22
CA LEU A 11 18.58 -32.60 -54.54
C LEU A 11 17.68 -32.07 -55.66
N ARG A 12 17.38 -30.76 -55.65
CA ARG A 12 17.32 -29.95 -56.89
C ARG A 12 17.77 -28.50 -56.63
N LEU A 13 18.98 -28.20 -57.10
CA LEU A 13 19.54 -26.86 -57.36
C LEU A 13 18.86 -26.23 -58.57
N HIS A 14 18.74 -24.89 -58.58
CA HIS A 14 18.92 -23.92 -59.70
C HIS A 14 18.33 -22.57 -59.21
N THR A 15 18.90 -21.37 -59.35
CA THR A 15 20.02 -20.84 -60.17
C THR A 15 20.42 -19.47 -59.58
N ALA A 16 21.71 -19.17 -59.60
CA ALA A 16 22.30 -17.89 -59.21
C ALA A 16 22.43 -16.92 -60.41
N GLN A 17 22.40 -15.60 -60.17
CA GLN A 17 23.04 -14.54 -60.98
C GLN A 17 22.93 -13.20 -60.21
N ARG A 18 23.98 -12.65 -59.59
CA ARG A 18 25.23 -12.01 -60.09
C ARG A 18 25.05 -10.52 -60.48
N LEU A 19 25.36 -9.65 -59.51
CA LEU A 19 26.40 -8.59 -59.52
C LEU A 19 26.38 -7.54 -60.66
N VAL A 20 26.15 -6.26 -60.32
CA VAL A 20 26.90 -5.10 -60.88
C VAL A 20 26.98 -3.97 -59.84
N VAL A 21 28.21 -3.59 -59.51
CA VAL A 21 28.60 -2.33 -58.86
C VAL A 21 28.72 -1.25 -59.94
N SER A 22 28.15 -0.06 -59.73
CA SER A 22 28.54 1.13 -60.48
C SER A 22 28.61 2.36 -59.60
N ARG A 23 29.81 2.93 -59.58
CA ARG A 23 30.28 4.18 -58.98
C ARG A 23 29.84 5.37 -59.84
N GLN A 24 29.32 6.44 -59.24
CA GLN A 24 29.52 7.80 -59.76
C GLN A 24 29.53 8.82 -58.62
N GLU A 25 30.60 9.61 -58.61
CA GLU A 25 30.79 10.80 -57.78
C GLU A 25 30.28 12.06 -58.50
N SER A 26 29.91 13.04 -57.66
CA SER A 26 30.17 14.48 -57.76
C SER A 26 29.07 15.42 -58.27
N SER A 27 28.66 16.26 -57.30
CA SER A 27 28.40 17.71 -57.33
C SER A 27 27.30 18.28 -58.23
N ALA A 28 26.25 18.81 -57.60
CA ALA A 28 26.01 20.26 -57.55
C ALA A 28 25.01 20.64 -56.45
N MET A 29 25.27 21.80 -55.84
CA MET A 29 24.65 22.39 -54.66
C MET A 29 23.19 22.82 -54.86
N THR A 30 22.36 22.71 -53.82
CA THR A 30 21.75 23.87 -53.11
C THR A 30 20.92 23.41 -51.91
N PRO A 31 20.81 24.24 -50.84
CA PRO A 31 20.53 23.78 -49.49
C PRO A 31 19.02 23.79 -49.19
N PHE A 32 18.52 22.73 -48.58
CA PHE A 32 17.30 22.82 -47.78
C PHE A 32 17.70 23.01 -46.32
N LEU A 33 17.55 24.25 -45.87
CA LEU A 33 17.53 24.66 -44.47
C LEU A 33 16.43 23.85 -43.76
N LEU A 34 16.80 22.80 -43.05
CA LEU A 34 15.97 22.23 -41.99
C LEU A 34 16.67 22.49 -40.66
N LEU A 35 16.38 23.68 -40.16
CA LEU A 35 16.56 24.08 -38.77
C LEU A 35 15.67 23.19 -37.89
N PHE A 36 16.17 22.03 -37.48
CA PHE A 36 15.67 21.35 -36.30
C PHE A 36 16.51 21.79 -35.11
N VAL A 37 16.16 22.96 -34.57
CA VAL A 37 16.43 23.25 -33.15
C VAL A 37 15.50 22.33 -32.38
N ALA A 38 15.95 21.11 -32.10
CA ALA A 38 15.37 20.31 -31.04
C ALA A 38 15.80 20.96 -29.73
N LEU A 39 15.06 22.00 -29.35
CA LEU A 39 15.05 22.52 -28.00
C LEU A 39 14.46 21.39 -27.14
N ALA A 40 15.33 20.56 -26.57
CA ALA A 40 14.95 19.66 -25.49
C ALA A 40 14.71 20.50 -24.25
N THR A 41 13.65 21.31 -24.25
CA THR A 41 12.92 21.62 -23.03
C THR A 41 12.13 20.37 -22.72
N ALA A 42 12.80 19.39 -22.13
CA ALA A 42 12.12 18.58 -21.14
C ALA A 42 11.75 19.57 -20.03
N SER A 43 10.59 20.22 -20.20
CA SER A 43 9.87 20.71 -19.04
C SER A 43 9.68 19.48 -18.17
N PRO A 44 10.14 19.47 -16.91
CA PRO A 44 9.71 18.42 -16.01
C PRO A 44 8.20 18.41 -16.10
N MET A 45 7.65 17.26 -16.47
CA MET A 45 6.24 16.98 -16.24
C MET A 45 6.07 17.33 -14.77
N LYS A 46 5.32 18.38 -14.46
CA LYS A 46 4.86 18.59 -13.09
C LYS A 46 4.17 17.28 -12.74
N ARG A 47 4.86 16.40 -12.00
CA ARG A 47 4.17 15.56 -11.03
C ARG A 47 3.35 16.56 -10.25
N GLN A 48 2.05 16.35 -10.22
CA GLN A 48 1.20 17.05 -9.27
C GLN A 48 1.89 16.88 -7.91
N THR A 49 2.48 17.95 -7.40
CA THR A 49 2.93 18.05 -6.02
C THR A 49 1.65 18.11 -5.19
N THR A 50 1.14 16.95 -4.82
CA THR A 50 -0.08 16.80 -4.01
C THR A 50 0.32 15.98 -2.82
N GLY A 51 0.65 16.64 -1.71
CA GLY A 51 1.05 15.95 -0.49
C GLY A 51 2.19 16.64 0.23
N LEU A 52 2.84 15.83 1.06
CA LEU A 52 4.01 16.14 1.87
C LEU A 52 5.29 16.30 1.02
N ASP A 53 5.39 15.58 -0.11
CA ASP A 53 6.47 15.71 -1.12
C ASP A 53 6.32 17.03 -1.89
N ALA A 54 6.90 18.09 -1.35
CA ALA A 54 6.73 19.46 -1.83
C ALA A 54 7.64 19.75 -3.03
N ASP A 55 8.80 19.12 -3.10
CA ASP A 55 9.76 19.33 -4.19
C ASP A 55 9.62 18.33 -5.36
N GLY A 56 8.89 17.23 -5.12
CA GLY A 56 8.48 16.26 -6.13
C GLY A 56 9.58 15.27 -6.50
N ASP A 57 10.59 15.08 -5.65
CA ASP A 57 11.69 14.16 -5.90
C ASP A 57 11.32 12.69 -5.61
N GLY A 58 10.17 12.46 -4.99
CA GLY A 58 9.63 11.14 -4.67
C GLY A 58 10.12 10.55 -3.34
N MET A 59 10.86 11.33 -2.55
CA MET A 59 11.21 11.04 -1.18
C MET A 59 10.58 12.10 -0.27
N ILE A 60 10.40 11.79 1.01
CA ILE A 60 9.99 12.79 2.00
C ILE A 60 11.20 13.16 2.84
N SER A 61 11.46 14.46 2.99
CA SER A 61 12.50 15.00 3.85
C SER A 61 11.94 15.53 5.18
N LYS A 62 12.80 15.60 6.21
CA LYS A 62 12.45 16.29 7.47
C LYS A 62 12.00 17.73 7.27
N GLU A 63 12.61 18.44 6.32
CA GLU A 63 12.28 19.84 6.07
C GLU A 63 10.84 19.99 5.56
N GLU A 64 10.40 19.10 4.68
CA GLU A 64 9.02 19.06 4.20
C GLU A 64 8.05 18.78 5.33
N VAL A 65 8.36 17.82 6.19
CA VAL A 65 7.55 17.49 7.38
C VAL A 65 7.42 18.67 8.33
N PHE A 66 8.54 19.32 8.67
CA PHE A 66 8.52 20.46 9.59
C PHE A 66 7.81 21.69 9.02
N ASN A 67 7.81 21.85 7.70
CA ASN A 67 7.07 22.92 7.04
C ASN A 67 5.56 22.62 6.96
N ALA A 68 5.19 21.34 7.00
CA ALA A 68 3.83 20.87 6.80
C ALA A 68 3.03 20.74 8.09
N MET A 69 3.65 20.29 9.19
CA MET A 69 2.94 19.97 10.43
C MET A 69 3.81 20.12 11.68
N SER A 70 3.15 20.17 12.83
CA SER A 70 3.75 20.00 14.16
C SER A 70 3.52 18.59 14.70
N LEU A 71 4.31 18.18 15.70
CA LEU A 71 4.08 16.91 16.42
C LEU A 71 2.66 16.87 17.01
N HIS A 72 2.16 17.98 17.55
CA HIS A 72 0.82 18.04 18.11
C HIS A 72 -0.26 17.73 17.06
N GLU A 73 -0.16 18.31 15.88
CA GLU A 73 -1.09 18.06 14.77
C GLU A 73 -1.00 16.60 14.30
N ALA A 74 0.20 16.02 14.26
CA ALA A 74 0.39 14.61 13.96
C ALA A 74 -0.31 13.70 14.98
N LEU A 75 -0.20 14.00 16.28
CA LEU A 75 -0.86 13.24 17.34
C LEU A 75 -2.38 13.38 17.27
N MET A 76 -2.90 14.57 16.98
CA MET A 76 -4.33 14.77 16.76
C MET A 76 -4.85 13.97 15.56
N ALA A 77 -4.05 13.82 14.50
CA ALA A 77 -4.42 12.98 13.35
C ALA A 77 -4.41 11.48 13.67
N LEU A 78 -3.58 11.05 14.62
CA LEU A 78 -3.50 9.67 15.10
C LEU A 78 -4.59 9.32 16.12
N ASP A 79 -5.03 10.29 16.93
CA ASP A 79 -6.14 10.19 17.89
C ASP A 79 -7.50 10.33 17.18
N ARG A 80 -7.89 9.26 16.50
CA ARG A 80 -9.04 9.29 15.59
C ARG A 80 -10.39 9.23 16.30
N ASP A 81 -10.47 8.55 17.44
CA ASP A 81 -11.67 8.57 18.29
C ASP A 81 -11.76 9.83 19.15
N GLY A 82 -10.70 10.66 19.15
CA GLY A 82 -10.68 11.99 19.76
C GLY A 82 -10.78 11.94 21.28
N ASP A 83 -10.33 10.83 21.88
CA ASP A 83 -10.38 10.61 23.31
C ASP A 83 -9.14 11.21 24.02
N GLY A 84 -8.14 11.64 23.24
CA GLY A 84 -6.91 12.27 23.70
C GLY A 84 -5.80 11.28 24.06
N PHE A 85 -5.95 10.00 23.70
CA PHE A 85 -5.07 8.92 24.11
C PHE A 85 -4.57 8.08 22.95
N LEU A 86 -3.37 7.50 23.11
CA LEU A 86 -2.81 6.51 22.20
C LEU A 86 -2.49 5.23 22.97
N TYR A 87 -3.10 4.12 22.57
CA TYR A 87 -2.99 2.82 23.20
C TYR A 87 -1.86 1.98 22.59
N LEU A 88 -1.34 1.03 23.36
CA LEU A 88 -0.25 0.13 22.93
C LEU A 88 -0.48 -0.51 21.54
N PRO A 89 -1.68 -1.03 21.19
CA PRO A 89 -1.91 -1.58 19.86
C PRO A 89 -1.74 -0.55 18.74
N GLN A 90 -2.16 0.70 18.95
CA GLN A 90 -1.99 1.78 17.97
C GLN A 90 -0.51 2.14 17.78
N ILE A 91 0.28 2.13 18.85
CA ILE A 91 1.73 2.38 18.77
C ILE A 91 2.47 1.24 18.06
N ILE A 92 2.12 -0.02 18.35
CA ILE A 92 2.65 -1.18 17.62
C ILE A 92 2.30 -1.10 16.14
N GLU A 93 1.10 -0.61 15.82
CA GLU A 93 0.67 -0.44 14.44
C GLU A 93 1.44 0.69 13.74
N LEU A 94 1.71 1.78 14.45
CA LEU A 94 2.42 2.94 13.92
C LEU A 94 3.89 2.63 13.59
N TRP A 95 4.61 1.99 14.51
CA TRP A 95 6.06 1.77 14.40
C TRP A 95 6.49 0.29 14.31
N GLY A 96 5.55 -0.63 14.17
CA GLY A 96 5.81 -2.07 14.14
C GLY A 96 6.23 -2.68 15.50
N SER A 97 6.37 -1.87 16.55
CA SER A 97 6.81 -2.31 17.87
C SER A 97 6.19 -1.48 19.01
N GLY A 98 6.11 -2.08 20.19
CA GLY A 98 5.57 -1.45 21.39
C GLY A 98 6.62 -0.73 22.25
N ASP A 99 7.89 -0.73 21.83
CA ASP A 99 8.99 -0.25 22.68
C ASP A 99 8.83 1.24 23.02
N LYS A 100 8.38 2.04 22.05
CA LYS A 100 8.08 3.46 22.26
C LYS A 100 6.92 3.73 23.19
N PHE A 101 5.94 2.83 23.24
CA PHE A 101 4.86 2.96 24.21
C PHE A 101 5.42 2.96 25.63
N TYR A 102 6.28 1.99 25.95
CA TYR A 102 6.87 1.89 27.28
C TYR A 102 7.94 2.96 27.55
N GLU A 103 8.61 3.47 26.52
CA GLU A 103 9.56 4.58 26.66
C GLU A 103 8.85 5.89 27.03
N LEU A 104 7.71 6.16 26.41
CA LEU A 104 6.96 7.41 26.56
C LEU A 104 5.96 7.39 27.72
N ASN A 105 5.47 6.21 28.14
CA ASN A 105 4.49 6.05 29.21
C ASN A 105 5.15 6.25 30.57
N THR A 106 5.06 7.47 31.10
CA THR A 106 5.83 7.89 32.27
C THR A 106 5.13 7.57 33.59
N ASP A 107 3.81 7.50 33.60
CA ASP A 107 3.03 7.19 34.80
C ASP A 107 2.65 5.70 34.91
N GLY A 108 2.88 4.93 33.84
CA GLY A 108 2.78 3.48 33.79
C GLY A 108 1.35 2.97 33.66
N ASP A 109 0.44 3.75 33.09
CA ASP A 109 -0.93 3.33 32.83
C ASP A 109 -1.08 2.58 31.49
N ASP A 110 -2.30 2.45 30.96
CA ASP A 110 -2.60 1.66 29.77
C ASP A 110 -2.63 2.46 28.46
N HIS A 111 -2.29 3.75 28.49
CA HIS A 111 -2.29 4.62 27.33
C HIS A 111 -1.12 5.62 27.33
N LEU A 112 -1.04 6.45 26.30
CA LEU A 112 -0.18 7.62 26.24
C LEU A 112 -1.04 8.85 26.09
N THR A 113 -0.77 9.85 26.90
CA THR A 113 -1.29 11.20 26.65
C THR A 113 -0.42 11.94 25.63
N PHE A 114 -0.99 12.91 24.90
CA PHE A 114 -0.18 13.76 24.01
C PHE A 114 0.98 14.44 24.75
N ARG A 115 0.76 14.82 26.01
CA ARG A 115 1.79 15.44 26.83
C ARG A 115 2.98 14.51 27.07
N GLU A 116 2.73 13.23 27.28
CA GLU A 116 3.81 12.25 27.47
C GLU A 116 4.64 12.09 26.22
N VAL A 117 3.97 11.98 25.07
CA VAL A 117 4.64 11.93 23.77
C VAL A 117 5.46 13.20 23.53
N GLU A 118 4.85 14.38 23.65
CA GLU A 118 5.51 15.67 23.44
C GLU A 118 6.66 15.96 24.42
N ASN A 119 6.63 15.40 25.63
CA ASN A 119 7.72 15.53 26.58
C ASN A 119 8.86 14.54 26.31
N GLY A 120 8.54 13.37 25.74
CA GLY A 120 9.48 12.29 25.49
C GLY A 120 10.13 12.35 24.11
N MET A 121 9.50 13.02 23.13
CA MET A 121 10.01 13.08 21.76
C MET A 121 9.66 14.38 21.05
N THR A 122 10.47 14.72 20.04
CA THR A 122 10.23 15.84 19.12
C THR A 122 9.65 15.33 17.78
N LEU A 123 9.19 16.24 16.92
CA LEU A 123 8.80 15.86 15.55
C LEU A 123 9.98 15.28 14.76
N SER A 124 11.23 15.68 15.07
CA SER A 124 12.41 15.05 14.46
C SER A 124 12.54 13.61 14.86
N ASP A 125 12.39 13.32 16.17
CA ASP A 125 12.50 11.96 16.67
C ASP A 125 11.35 11.11 16.12
N PHE A 126 10.14 11.69 16.00
CA PHE A 126 8.96 11.04 15.42
C PHE A 126 9.20 10.63 13.97
N TYR A 127 9.80 11.52 13.17
CA TYR A 127 10.24 11.22 11.81
C TYR A 127 11.27 10.10 11.77
N ASP A 128 12.27 10.14 12.66
CA ASP A 128 13.39 9.18 12.68
C ASP A 128 12.93 7.75 12.97
N GLU A 129 11.77 7.56 13.60
CA GLU A 129 11.18 6.23 13.78
C GLU A 129 10.64 5.60 12.49
N PHE A 130 10.45 6.40 11.43
CA PHE A 130 10.04 5.92 10.10
C PHE A 130 11.23 5.74 9.14
N ASP A 131 12.36 6.41 9.40
CA ASP A 131 13.59 6.30 8.60
C ASP A 131 14.35 5.02 8.98
N PHE A 132 13.80 3.87 8.61
CA PHE A 132 14.32 2.55 9.00
C PHE A 132 15.73 2.31 8.46
N ASN A 133 16.03 2.83 7.28
CA ASN A 133 17.32 2.65 6.65
C ASN A 133 18.37 3.70 7.10
N GLY A 134 17.93 4.81 7.72
CA GLY A 134 18.76 5.86 8.31
C GLY A 134 19.45 6.74 7.27
N ASP A 135 18.90 6.89 6.07
CA ASP A 135 19.48 7.70 4.99
C ASP A 135 19.10 9.18 5.05
N GLY A 136 18.21 9.54 5.98
CA GLY A 136 17.75 10.91 6.22
C GLY A 136 16.55 11.32 5.37
N THR A 137 16.02 10.42 4.54
CA THR A 137 14.81 10.58 3.74
C THR A 137 13.88 9.39 3.94
N LEU A 138 12.58 9.59 3.78
CA LEU A 138 11.64 8.48 3.77
C LEU A 138 11.31 8.13 2.32
N ASP A 139 11.56 6.89 1.93
CA ASP A 139 11.06 6.35 0.67
C ASP A 139 9.54 6.11 0.72
N ALA A 140 8.94 5.58 -0.35
CA ALA A 140 7.50 5.36 -0.41
C ALA A 140 6.99 4.39 0.68
N ALA A 141 7.79 3.39 1.08
CA ALA A 141 7.40 2.43 2.10
C ALA A 141 7.55 3.04 3.51
N GLU A 142 8.60 3.82 3.73
CA GLU A 142 8.86 4.52 5.00
C GLU A 142 7.90 5.70 5.23
N ALA A 143 7.61 6.47 4.18
CA ALA A 143 6.78 7.68 4.23
C ALA A 143 5.28 7.41 4.39
N TYR A 144 4.87 6.15 4.34
CA TYR A 144 3.47 5.73 4.30
C TYR A 144 2.64 6.36 5.45
N GLN A 145 3.07 6.19 6.71
CA GLN A 145 2.34 6.75 7.86
C GLN A 145 2.40 8.28 7.89
N MET A 146 3.52 8.87 7.43
CA MET A 146 3.70 10.32 7.40
C MET A 146 2.78 11.00 6.39
N ASN A 147 2.60 10.41 5.20
CA ASN A 147 1.63 10.90 4.22
C ASN A 147 0.20 10.77 4.76
N PHE A 148 -0.15 9.63 5.37
CA PHE A 148 -1.46 9.46 6.00
C PHE A 148 -1.76 10.57 7.02
N ILE A 149 -0.81 10.86 7.92
CA ILE A 149 -0.95 11.93 8.91
C ILE A 149 -1.13 13.29 8.23
N TYR A 150 -0.28 13.61 7.25
CA TYR A 150 -0.33 14.88 6.53
C TYR A 150 -1.69 15.11 5.88
N ASP A 151 -2.19 14.10 5.18
CA ASP A 151 -3.44 14.20 4.44
C ASP A 151 -4.64 14.24 5.40
N THR A 152 -4.60 13.52 6.52
CA THR A 152 -5.63 13.62 7.58
C THR A 152 -5.74 15.04 8.15
N ILE A 153 -4.60 15.75 8.25
CA ILE A 153 -4.59 17.16 8.69
C ILE A 153 -5.16 18.08 7.61
N ASN A 154 -4.89 17.82 6.33
CA ASN A 154 -5.13 18.77 5.24
C ASN A 154 -6.41 18.53 4.43
N ASN A 155 -6.97 17.32 4.45
CA ASN A 155 -8.12 16.96 3.64
C ASN A 155 -9.42 16.92 4.45
N VAL A 156 -10.50 17.40 3.83
CA VAL A 156 -11.86 17.27 4.37
C VAL A 156 -12.45 15.99 3.80
N VAL A 157 -12.57 14.99 4.66
CA VAL A 157 -12.95 13.61 4.28
C VAL A 157 -14.39 13.53 3.75
N VAL A 158 -14.58 12.77 2.67
CA VAL A 158 -15.90 12.36 2.13
C VAL A 158 -16.11 10.84 2.24
N ASP A 159 -15.04 10.05 2.37
CA ASP A 159 -15.06 8.60 2.55
C ASP A 159 -14.28 8.20 3.82
N PRO A 160 -14.89 7.57 4.84
CA PRO A 160 -14.17 7.16 6.05
C PRO A 160 -12.98 6.24 5.75
N LEU A 161 -13.09 5.30 4.81
CA LEU A 161 -12.00 4.35 4.54
C LEU A 161 -10.86 4.96 3.71
N ASP A 162 -11.14 5.95 2.87
CA ASP A 162 -10.13 6.74 2.17
C ASP A 162 -10.17 8.16 2.75
N SER A 163 -9.81 8.23 4.04
CA SER A 163 -9.87 9.46 4.82
C SER A 163 -9.02 10.55 4.17
N ASN A 164 -7.91 10.13 3.58
CA ASN A 164 -6.92 11.00 3.01
C ASN A 164 -7.26 11.37 1.54
N GLY A 165 -8.18 10.66 0.89
CA GLY A 165 -8.72 10.96 -0.44
C GLY A 165 -7.72 10.73 -1.57
N ASP A 166 -6.66 9.95 -1.33
CA ASP A 166 -5.61 9.68 -2.31
C ASP A 166 -5.98 8.56 -3.30
N GLY A 167 -7.11 7.90 -3.07
CA GLY A 167 -7.64 6.81 -3.90
C GLY A 167 -7.00 5.44 -3.61
N LYS A 168 -6.23 5.34 -2.53
CA LYS A 168 -5.65 4.10 -2.00
C LYS A 168 -6.20 3.86 -0.60
N LEU A 169 -6.20 2.61 -0.16
CA LEU A 169 -6.49 2.30 1.24
C LEU A 169 -5.21 1.98 1.96
N SER A 170 -4.92 2.80 2.96
CA SER A 170 -3.82 2.60 3.87
C SER A 170 -4.24 1.61 4.98
N ARG A 171 -3.31 0.76 5.46
CA ARG A 171 -3.51 -0.13 6.62
C ARG A 171 -4.09 0.60 7.81
N LEU A 172 -3.62 1.82 8.04
CA LEU A 172 -4.04 2.63 9.16
C LEU A 172 -5.51 3.05 8.96
N GLU A 173 -5.94 3.45 7.76
CA GLU A 173 -7.36 3.76 7.49
C GLU A 173 -8.31 2.60 7.73
N VAL A 174 -7.95 1.40 7.24
CA VAL A 174 -8.75 0.19 7.46
C VAL A 174 -8.90 -0.09 8.96
N LEU A 175 -7.80 0.01 9.71
CA LEU A 175 -7.77 -0.29 11.14
C LEU A 175 -8.45 0.76 12.02
N SER A 176 -8.60 2.00 11.57
CA SER A 176 -9.36 3.01 12.32
C SER A 176 -10.85 2.77 12.34
N HIS A 177 -11.38 2.38 11.19
CA HIS A 177 -12.82 2.41 10.97
C HIS A 177 -13.44 1.06 11.26
N MET A 178 -12.65 -0.01 11.20
CA MET A 178 -13.13 -1.37 11.34
C MET A 178 -12.29 -2.12 12.36
N THR A 179 -12.96 -2.91 13.19
CA THR A 179 -12.31 -3.95 13.97
C THR A 179 -12.38 -5.28 13.24
N TYR A 180 -11.44 -6.19 13.55
CA TYR A 180 -11.47 -7.54 13.00
C TYR A 180 -12.80 -8.26 13.29
N ASN A 181 -13.37 -8.06 14.49
CA ASN A 181 -14.65 -8.67 14.86
C ASN A 181 -15.83 -8.12 14.06
N GLU A 182 -15.85 -6.83 13.75
CA GLU A 182 -16.88 -6.24 12.89
C GLU A 182 -16.79 -6.77 11.47
N VAL A 183 -15.56 -6.93 10.95
CA VAL A 183 -15.32 -7.56 9.64
C VAL A 183 -15.86 -8.98 9.60
N LEU A 184 -15.52 -9.82 10.59
CA LEU A 184 -16.01 -11.20 10.64
C LEU A 184 -17.54 -11.26 10.71
N ARG A 185 -18.15 -10.44 11.55
CA ARG A 185 -19.63 -10.35 11.66
C ARG A 185 -20.27 -9.88 10.37
N ALA A 186 -19.68 -8.92 9.68
CA ALA A 186 -20.21 -8.38 8.43
C ALA A 186 -20.07 -9.34 7.25
N LEU A 187 -19.14 -10.30 7.33
CA LEU A 187 -18.98 -11.38 6.37
C LEU A 187 -19.95 -12.54 6.63
N ASP A 188 -20.25 -12.85 7.90
CA ASP A 188 -21.23 -13.86 8.31
C ASP A 188 -22.67 -13.40 8.01
N ALA A 189 -23.03 -13.45 6.73
CA ALA A 189 -24.27 -12.88 6.23
C ALA A 189 -25.51 -13.69 6.63
N ASN A 190 -25.31 -14.97 6.96
CA ASN A 190 -26.38 -15.88 7.37
C ASN A 190 -26.47 -16.07 8.90
N ASP A 191 -25.55 -15.46 9.68
CA ASP A 191 -25.47 -15.50 11.15
C ASP A 191 -25.34 -16.93 11.70
N ASP A 192 -24.61 -17.79 11.00
CA ASP A 192 -24.38 -19.18 11.39
C ASP A 192 -23.02 -19.42 12.08
N GLN A 193 -22.26 -18.34 12.31
CA GLN A 193 -20.94 -18.30 12.95
C GLN A 193 -19.86 -19.08 12.20
N GLN A 194 -20.09 -19.37 10.92
CA GLN A 194 -19.16 -20.02 10.01
C GLN A 194 -19.04 -19.18 8.75
N LEU A 195 -17.80 -18.90 8.33
CA LEU A 195 -17.54 -18.15 7.12
C LEU A 195 -17.30 -19.14 5.98
N GLY A 196 -18.26 -19.20 5.06
CA GLY A 196 -18.14 -20.01 3.86
C GLY A 196 -17.30 -19.33 2.76
N PRO A 197 -16.86 -20.08 1.73
CA PRO A 197 -16.08 -19.52 0.62
C PRO A 197 -16.76 -18.40 -0.17
N ASN A 198 -18.09 -18.28 -0.11
CA ASN A 198 -18.81 -17.20 -0.78
C ASN A 198 -18.82 -15.91 0.04
N GLU A 199 -18.89 -16.03 1.36
CA GLU A 199 -18.84 -14.90 2.29
C GLU A 199 -17.43 -14.32 2.31
N LEU A 200 -16.42 -15.18 2.50
CA LEU A 200 -15.02 -14.75 2.47
C LEU A 200 -14.59 -14.13 1.14
N ARG A 201 -15.21 -14.51 0.02
CA ARG A 201 -14.91 -13.93 -1.30
C ARG A 201 -15.30 -12.46 -1.41
N VAL A 202 -16.21 -11.97 -0.57
CA VAL A 202 -16.58 -10.56 -0.51
C VAL A 202 -15.37 -9.71 -0.14
N LEU A 203 -14.60 -10.13 0.86
CA LEU A 203 -13.39 -9.43 1.30
C LEU A 203 -12.15 -9.87 0.53
N LEU A 204 -11.94 -11.18 0.42
CA LEU A 204 -10.65 -11.74 0.01
C LEU A 204 -10.53 -12.00 -1.49
N GLY A 205 -11.65 -11.98 -2.24
CA GLY A 205 -11.65 -12.17 -3.68
C GLY A 205 -10.92 -13.46 -4.13
N GLY A 206 -9.75 -13.28 -4.75
CA GLY A 206 -8.88 -14.37 -5.21
C GLY A 206 -8.16 -15.12 -4.08
N GLU A 207 -7.91 -14.45 -2.95
CA GLU A 207 -7.15 -14.98 -1.81
C GLU A 207 -7.98 -15.90 -0.89
N THR A 208 -9.29 -16.02 -1.13
CA THR A 208 -10.19 -16.86 -0.32
C THR A 208 -9.71 -18.30 -0.21
N GLY A 209 -9.20 -18.90 -1.29
CA GLY A 209 -8.77 -20.30 -1.26
C GLY A 209 -7.59 -20.52 -0.31
N GLN A 210 -6.56 -19.68 -0.40
CA GLN A 210 -5.40 -19.78 0.49
C GLN A 210 -5.76 -19.44 1.94
N PHE A 211 -6.63 -18.45 2.15
CA PHE A 211 -7.10 -18.12 3.49
C PHE A 211 -7.86 -19.28 4.14
N MET A 212 -8.72 -19.97 3.39
CA MET A 212 -9.40 -21.18 3.87
C MET A 212 -8.36 -22.25 4.24
N ASP A 213 -7.45 -22.59 3.32
CA ASP A 213 -6.40 -23.59 3.57
C ASP A 213 -5.53 -23.26 4.81
N ASP A 214 -5.37 -21.98 5.13
CA ASP A 214 -4.59 -21.50 6.27
C ASP A 214 -5.40 -21.47 7.59
N GLN A 215 -6.73 -21.39 7.56
CA GLN A 215 -7.57 -21.14 8.74
C GLN A 215 -8.56 -22.26 9.08
N ASP A 216 -9.07 -22.99 8.08
CA ASP A 216 -9.93 -24.16 8.24
C ASP A 216 -9.10 -25.31 8.80
N ASN A 217 -9.11 -25.48 10.13
CA ASN A 217 -8.18 -26.38 10.81
C ASN A 217 -8.70 -27.82 10.86
N ASP A 218 -10.00 -28.03 10.64
CA ASP A 218 -10.62 -29.35 10.63
C ASP A 218 -11.09 -29.82 9.25
N ASP A 219 -10.78 -29.05 8.20
CA ASP A 219 -11.03 -29.33 6.79
C ASP A 219 -12.53 -29.54 6.49
N ASP A 220 -13.41 -28.84 7.20
CA ASP A 220 -14.87 -28.99 7.05
C ASP A 220 -15.46 -28.11 5.92
N GLY A 221 -14.65 -27.23 5.35
CA GLY A 221 -15.00 -26.33 4.26
C GLY A 221 -15.57 -24.99 4.72
N PHE A 222 -15.50 -24.69 6.02
CA PHE A 222 -15.88 -23.42 6.63
C PHE A 222 -14.78 -22.92 7.56
N VAL A 223 -14.74 -21.61 7.79
CA VAL A 223 -13.90 -21.01 8.83
C VAL A 223 -14.81 -20.51 9.94
N THR A 224 -14.83 -21.19 11.08
CA THR A 224 -15.56 -20.70 12.25
C THR A 224 -14.95 -19.39 12.77
N ILE A 225 -15.71 -18.58 13.52
CA ILE A 225 -15.16 -17.38 14.18
C ILE A 225 -13.95 -17.72 15.08
N GLN A 226 -13.98 -18.89 15.72
CA GLN A 226 -12.85 -19.33 16.55
C GLN A 226 -11.60 -19.61 15.71
N GLU A 227 -11.75 -20.25 14.55
CA GLU A 227 -10.66 -20.49 13.60
C GLU A 227 -10.16 -19.20 12.97
N ALA A 228 -11.06 -18.26 12.65
CA ALA A 228 -10.70 -16.95 12.18
C ALA A 228 -9.85 -16.18 13.21
N HIS A 229 -9.94 -16.47 14.51
CA HIS A 229 -9.03 -15.93 15.53
C HIS A 229 -7.79 -16.80 15.80
N SER A 230 -7.75 -18.00 15.24
CA SER A 230 -6.60 -18.88 15.35
C SER A 230 -5.40 -18.30 14.59
N HIS A 231 -4.22 -18.90 14.77
CA HIS A 231 -2.98 -18.50 14.10
C HIS A 231 -2.57 -17.01 14.25
N ARG A 232 -3.16 -16.30 15.24
CA ARG A 232 -2.99 -14.86 15.47
C ARG A 232 -3.45 -14.01 14.30
N MET A 233 -4.47 -14.44 13.56
CA MET A 233 -5.05 -13.62 12.51
C MET A 233 -5.63 -12.32 13.08
N SER A 234 -5.50 -11.25 12.33
CA SER A 234 -5.96 -9.91 12.69
C SER A 234 -6.33 -9.15 11.41
N LEU A 235 -7.05 -8.04 11.55
CA LEU A 235 -7.39 -7.18 10.43
C LEU A 235 -6.15 -6.67 9.68
N GLY A 236 -5.08 -6.33 10.41
CA GLY A 236 -3.81 -5.95 9.82
C GLY A 236 -3.19 -7.05 8.96
N ARG A 237 -3.30 -8.32 9.37
CA ARG A 237 -2.81 -9.45 8.54
C ARG A 237 -3.68 -9.75 7.33
N ILE A 238 -4.97 -9.41 7.40
CA ILE A 238 -5.83 -9.46 6.21
C ILE A 238 -5.43 -8.38 5.23
N PHE A 239 -5.12 -7.17 5.72
CA PHE A 239 -4.56 -6.10 4.91
C PHE A 239 -3.28 -6.56 4.21
N ASP A 240 -2.29 -7.04 4.98
CA ASP A 240 -1.00 -7.50 4.43
C ASP A 240 -1.16 -8.64 3.40
N ARG A 241 -2.23 -9.45 3.51
CA ARG A 241 -2.52 -10.51 2.53
C ARG A 241 -3.06 -9.97 1.21
N LEU A 242 -3.80 -8.86 1.27
CA LEU A 242 -4.45 -8.26 0.10
C LEU A 242 -3.55 -7.24 -0.60
N ASP A 243 -2.50 -6.77 0.07
CA ASP A 243 -1.43 -5.97 -0.50
C ASP A 243 -0.49 -6.88 -1.31
N LEU A 244 -0.81 -7.09 -2.60
CA LEU A 244 -0.14 -8.10 -3.41
C LEU A 244 1.24 -7.67 -3.91
N ASP A 245 1.52 -6.37 -3.88
CA ASP A 245 2.79 -5.79 -4.31
C ASP A 245 3.66 -5.26 -3.16
N ASP A 246 3.25 -5.53 -1.92
CA ASP A 246 3.92 -5.12 -0.67
C ASP A 246 4.17 -3.60 -0.64
N SER A 247 3.25 -2.81 -1.18
CA SER A 247 3.38 -1.35 -1.25
C SER A 247 2.94 -0.63 0.02
N ASN A 248 2.38 -1.35 0.99
CA ASN A 248 1.66 -0.88 2.17
C ASN A 248 0.34 -0.15 1.86
N TYR A 249 -0.13 -0.22 0.61
CA TYR A 249 -1.39 0.35 0.18
C TYR A 249 -2.21 -0.71 -0.54
N LEU A 250 -3.52 -0.70 -0.35
CA LEU A 250 -4.42 -1.43 -1.22
C LEU A 250 -4.88 -0.49 -2.33
N GLU A 251 -4.45 -0.79 -3.54
CA GLU A 251 -4.76 -0.01 -4.72
C GLU A 251 -5.27 -0.91 -5.85
N GLN A 252 -5.68 -0.32 -6.97
CA GLN A 252 -6.02 -1.05 -8.20
C GLN A 252 -7.09 -2.17 -8.02
N GLY A 253 -7.92 -2.09 -6.98
CA GLY A 253 -8.99 -3.05 -6.68
C GLY A 253 -8.71 -3.99 -5.51
N GLU A 254 -7.49 -4.02 -4.96
CA GLU A 254 -7.12 -4.82 -3.78
C GLU A 254 -8.00 -4.47 -2.56
N GLY A 255 -8.28 -3.18 -2.37
CA GLY A 255 -9.10 -2.67 -1.27
C GLY A 255 -10.61 -2.79 -1.48
N SER A 256 -11.07 -3.27 -2.64
CA SER A 256 -12.50 -3.28 -2.99
C SER A 256 -13.35 -4.09 -2.01
N GLY A 257 -12.80 -5.16 -1.44
CA GLY A 257 -13.47 -5.96 -0.43
C GLY A 257 -13.72 -5.20 0.88
N PHE A 258 -12.80 -4.32 1.28
CA PHE A 258 -12.97 -3.51 2.50
C PHE A 258 -14.15 -2.56 2.41
N TYR A 259 -14.33 -1.89 1.27
CA TYR A 259 -15.51 -1.05 1.04
C TYR A 259 -16.82 -1.84 1.14
N ALA A 260 -16.89 -3.02 0.54
CA ALA A 260 -18.10 -3.86 0.60
C ALA A 260 -18.42 -4.32 2.03
N VAL A 261 -17.39 -4.67 2.81
CA VAL A 261 -17.56 -5.05 4.21
C VAL A 261 -17.96 -3.84 5.06
N TRP A 262 -17.38 -2.67 4.81
CA TRP A 262 -17.72 -1.44 5.53
C TRP A 262 -19.18 -1.02 5.35
N ASP A 263 -19.68 -1.10 4.13
CA ASP A 263 -21.10 -0.89 3.85
C ASP A 263 -21.99 -1.82 4.68
N ASN A 264 -21.62 -3.09 4.82
CA ASN A 264 -22.34 -4.05 5.66
C ASN A 264 -22.26 -3.71 7.16
N ILE A 265 -21.10 -3.26 7.64
CA ILE A 265 -20.92 -2.82 9.04
C ILE A 265 -21.85 -1.64 9.34
N LEU A 266 -21.87 -0.62 8.49
CA LEU A 266 -22.76 0.53 8.64
C LEU A 266 -24.24 0.13 8.61
N LEU A 267 -24.63 -0.78 7.71
CA LEU A 267 -26.00 -1.30 7.64
C LEU A 267 -26.41 -2.07 8.91
N SER A 268 -25.46 -2.70 9.59
CA SER A 268 -25.68 -3.40 10.85
C SER A 268 -25.68 -2.47 12.08
N GLY A 269 -25.43 -1.17 11.89
CA GLY A 269 -25.34 -0.17 12.96
C GLY A 269 -24.01 -0.20 13.74
N GLY A 270 -22.96 -0.79 13.16
CA GLY A 270 -21.58 -0.70 13.64
C GLY A 270 -20.79 0.42 12.95
N GLY A 271 -19.49 0.49 13.22
CA GLY A 271 -18.60 1.55 12.73
C GLY A 271 -18.54 2.77 13.65
N SER A 272 -17.33 3.19 14.01
CA SER A 272 -17.10 4.49 14.65
C SER A 272 -17.09 5.56 13.56
N ASN A 273 -17.87 6.64 13.75
CA ASN A 273 -17.85 7.82 12.88
C ASN A 273 -16.72 8.76 13.26
#